data_AF-A0A9D6H6F6-F1
#
_entry.id   AF-A0A9D6H6F6-F1
#
_cell.length_a   1.000
_cell.length_b   1.000
_cell.length_c   1.000
_cell.angle_alpha   90.00
_cell.angle_beta   90.00
_cell.angle_gamma   90.00
#
_symmetry.space_group_name_H-M   'P 1'
#
loop_
_entity.id
_entity.type
_entity.pdbx_description
1 polymer ?
#
loop_
_entity_poly.entity_id
_entity_poly.type
_entity_poly.pdbx_seq_one_letter_code
_entity_poly.pdbx_strand_id
1 'polypeptide(L)'
;MPTYSLEPRPTPRVDTALRRIVTALPVPESVPLLQRLYRAEPVAMQGQPPIVWDRAEGFQVYDAWGNCWIDWSSGVLITNAGHSHPRILEAIRAEVDRKLLTTYCFANEARLALVERLQTVMPAPLEKIFLLTTGSETVECAIKLCRTHGVKAGGPRKNVIVSYQNAFHGRTLGSQQAGGIPALKDWIVNLDPGFVQIPFPDGYRCEDVSFDVFERCLREAGVQPSQVAGVILETYQGGDAAFAPVEYMQALRRWCDQHQALLVCDEVQAGFGRTGKLWGFEHYGIVPDLTTWGKGISSSLPIAAVAGRADVMDLHAPGSMTSTHSGNPVCCAAALASLEAILSEDLVGNAERIGNRMHEGLQALAAEHDSIAAVMGKGLVAGVVMADPETGRPDGALAADIVWRALQKGVLMFSPVGFGGGTVKIAPPLCLTAEAADESMGAFEQAVQEAVAARAVAPATA
;
A
#
# COMPACT_ATOMS: atom_id res chain seq x y z
N MET A 1 10.97 -16.08 2.49
CA MET A 1 11.10 -14.69 2.98
C MET A 1 12.43 -14.55 3.68
N PRO A 2 13.10 -13.40 3.58
CA PRO A 2 14.33 -13.15 4.33
C PRO A 2 14.07 -13.24 5.84
N THR A 3 15.01 -13.81 6.57
CA THR A 3 15.02 -13.83 8.03
C THR A 3 16.12 -12.90 8.52
N TYR A 4 15.79 -12.00 9.46
CA TYR A 4 16.77 -11.11 10.06
C TYR A 4 17.33 -11.76 11.33
N SER A 5 18.66 -11.69 11.50
CA SER A 5 19.31 -12.21 12.70
C SER A 5 18.94 -11.36 13.93
N LEU A 6 18.70 -12.03 15.06
CA LEU A 6 18.58 -11.36 16.37
C LEU A 6 19.93 -11.17 17.06
N GLU A 7 21.03 -11.59 16.44
CA GLU A 7 22.38 -11.38 16.97
C GLU A 7 22.79 -9.90 16.80
N PRO A 8 23.03 -9.16 17.89
CA PRO A 8 23.47 -7.77 17.81
C PRO A 8 24.80 -7.64 17.06
N ARG A 9 24.87 -6.76 16.07
CA ARG A 9 26.09 -6.47 15.32
C ARG A 9 26.56 -5.04 15.53
N PRO A 10 27.87 -4.81 15.75
CA PRO A 10 28.44 -3.46 15.73
C PRO A 10 28.01 -2.73 14.47
N THR A 11 27.46 -1.52 14.65
CA THR A 11 26.91 -0.72 13.56
C THR A 11 27.64 0.62 13.53
N PRO A 12 28.06 1.13 12.35
CA PRO A 12 28.71 2.43 12.25
C PRO A 12 27.86 3.52 12.89
N ARG A 13 28.51 4.40 13.66
CA ARG A 13 27.81 5.51 14.31
C ARG A 13 27.30 6.50 13.25
N VAL A 14 26.04 6.87 13.36
CA VAL A 14 25.42 7.99 12.63
C VAL A 14 24.96 9.01 13.66
N ASP A 15 25.27 10.30 13.46
CA ASP A 15 24.85 11.37 14.37
C ASP A 15 24.68 12.66 13.55
N THR A 16 23.51 12.80 12.94
CA THR A 16 23.11 14.00 12.18
C THR A 16 21.92 14.66 12.87
N ALA A 17 21.44 15.77 12.32
CA ALA A 17 20.23 16.42 12.83
C ALA A 17 18.97 15.56 12.59
N LEU A 18 18.97 14.70 11.57
CA LEU A 18 17.77 14.01 11.10
C LEU A 18 17.75 12.50 11.38
N ARG A 19 18.91 11.89 11.67
CA ARG A 19 19.03 10.48 12.04
C ARG A 19 20.21 10.25 12.99
N ARG A 20 20.10 9.22 13.80
CA ARG A 20 21.09 8.83 14.80
C ARG A 20 21.13 7.32 14.96
N ILE A 21 22.31 6.73 14.88
CA ILE A 21 22.57 5.32 15.18
C ILE A 21 23.75 5.28 16.13
N VAL A 22 23.51 4.89 17.38
CA VAL A 22 24.48 4.93 18.48
C VAL A 22 24.63 3.61 19.21
N THR A 23 23.92 2.56 18.77
CA THR A 23 23.99 1.21 19.33
C THR A 23 24.38 0.19 18.26
N ALA A 24 24.65 -1.05 18.70
CA ALA A 24 24.56 -2.21 17.82
C ALA A 24 23.10 -2.44 17.36
N LEU A 25 22.91 -3.08 16.20
CA LEU A 25 21.58 -3.46 15.69
C LEU A 25 21.50 -4.98 15.47
N PRO A 26 20.39 -5.65 15.89
CA PRO A 26 19.39 -5.12 16.83
C PRO A 26 20.05 -4.71 18.15
N VAL A 27 19.39 -3.82 18.89
CA VAL A 27 19.89 -3.37 20.20
C VAL A 27 20.00 -4.58 21.13
N PRO A 28 21.15 -4.85 21.79
CA PRO A 28 21.30 -6.00 22.68
C PRO A 28 20.20 -6.10 23.74
N GLU A 29 19.81 -4.97 24.30
CA GLU A 29 18.76 -4.84 25.31
C GLU A 29 17.35 -5.10 24.76
N SER A 30 17.13 -4.99 23.44
CA SER A 30 15.83 -5.26 22.80
C SER A 30 15.65 -6.75 22.46
N VAL A 31 16.73 -7.53 22.33
CA VAL A 31 16.69 -8.94 21.93
C VAL A 31 15.77 -9.80 22.82
N PRO A 32 15.82 -9.71 24.17
CA PRO A 32 14.92 -10.50 25.01
C PRO A 32 13.44 -10.18 24.79
N LEU A 33 13.10 -8.93 24.46
CA LEU A 33 11.73 -8.50 24.14
C LEU A 33 11.27 -9.17 22.84
N LEU A 34 12.08 -9.08 21.78
CA LEU A 34 11.79 -9.70 20.48
C LEU A 34 11.63 -11.22 20.61
N GLN A 35 12.51 -11.89 21.35
CA GLN A 35 12.42 -13.33 21.59
C GLN A 35 11.15 -13.74 22.37
N ARG A 36 10.66 -12.90 23.28
CA ARG A 36 9.39 -13.13 23.98
C ARG A 36 8.21 -12.97 23.02
N LEU A 37 8.24 -11.93 22.17
CA LEU A 37 7.21 -11.70 21.16
C LEU A 37 7.14 -12.86 20.15
N TYR A 38 8.29 -13.28 19.60
CA TYR A 38 8.37 -14.39 18.64
C TYR A 38 7.93 -15.74 19.21
N ARG A 39 8.00 -15.93 20.54
CA ARG A 39 7.44 -17.10 21.22
C ARG A 39 5.93 -17.00 21.47
N ALA A 40 5.42 -15.79 21.62
CA ALA A 40 4.02 -15.52 21.94
C ALA A 40 3.12 -15.42 20.71
N GLU A 41 3.66 -14.99 19.57
CA GLU A 41 2.92 -14.80 18.32
C GLU A 41 3.13 -15.94 17.32
N PRO A 42 2.16 -16.16 16.41
CA PRO A 42 2.37 -17.04 15.26
C PRO A 42 3.59 -16.62 14.44
N VAL A 43 4.31 -17.59 13.89
CA VAL A 43 5.48 -17.35 13.02
C VAL A 43 5.14 -16.44 11.83
N ALA A 44 3.89 -16.46 11.34
CA ALA A 44 3.44 -15.61 10.24
C ALA A 44 3.43 -14.09 10.55
N MET A 45 3.53 -13.70 11.83
CA MET A 45 3.66 -12.30 12.26
C MET A 45 5.12 -11.82 12.34
N GLN A 46 6.08 -12.69 12.02
CA GLN A 46 7.51 -12.39 12.05
C GLN A 46 8.01 -11.93 10.66
N GLY A 47 9.32 -11.67 10.58
CA GLY A 47 10.01 -11.42 9.31
C GLY A 47 10.23 -9.95 8.98
N GLN A 48 9.88 -9.02 9.88
CA GLN A 48 10.29 -7.62 9.83
C GLN A 48 11.72 -7.44 10.38
N PRO A 49 12.42 -6.35 10.01
CA PRO A 49 13.69 -6.02 10.64
C PRO A 49 13.53 -5.85 12.16
N PRO A 50 14.47 -6.36 12.98
CA PRO A 50 14.31 -6.49 14.43
C PRO A 50 14.55 -5.16 15.18
N ILE A 51 13.81 -4.12 14.81
CA ILE A 51 13.85 -2.80 15.44
C ILE A 51 12.62 -2.63 16.32
N VAL A 52 12.82 -2.26 17.59
CA VAL A 52 11.74 -1.99 18.53
C VAL A 52 11.48 -0.49 18.56
N TRP A 53 10.28 -0.10 18.15
CA TRP A 53 9.86 1.30 18.15
C TRP A 53 9.41 1.70 19.57
N ASP A 54 9.79 2.89 19.99
CA ASP A 54 9.32 3.52 21.23
C ASP A 54 8.34 4.66 20.92
N ARG A 55 8.73 5.58 20.03
CA ARG A 55 7.90 6.69 19.57
C ARG A 55 8.21 7.06 18.12
N ALA A 56 7.29 7.78 17.49
CA ALA A 56 7.47 8.32 16.14
C ALA A 56 6.81 9.69 16.00
N GLU A 57 7.41 10.58 15.23
CA GLU A 57 6.94 11.95 15.03
C GLU A 57 7.33 12.44 13.63
N GLY A 58 6.36 13.00 12.90
CA GLY A 58 6.57 13.46 11.52
C GLY A 58 7.05 12.32 10.63
N PHE A 59 8.28 12.44 10.11
CA PHE A 59 8.94 11.42 9.28
C PHE A 59 10.04 10.65 10.03
N GLN A 60 10.07 10.70 11.36
CA GLN A 60 11.10 10.05 12.17
C GLN A 60 10.53 9.00 13.12
N VAL A 61 11.31 7.94 13.33
CA VAL A 61 11.03 6.87 14.28
C VAL A 61 12.19 6.74 15.24
N TYR A 62 11.87 6.48 16.51
CA TYR A 62 12.82 6.44 17.61
C TYR A 62 12.68 5.13 18.37
N ASP A 63 13.80 4.63 18.87
CA ASP A 63 13.81 3.61 19.91
C ASP A 63 14.12 4.23 21.28
N ALA A 64 14.03 3.39 22.32
CA ALA A 64 14.28 3.80 23.71
C ALA A 64 15.78 3.98 24.04
N TRP A 65 16.69 3.64 23.11
CA TRP A 65 18.14 3.58 23.33
C TRP A 65 18.90 4.71 22.61
N GLY A 66 18.17 5.66 22.04
CA GLY A 66 18.73 6.88 21.45
C GLY A 66 18.98 6.80 19.96
N ASN A 67 18.53 5.73 19.28
CA ASN A 67 18.53 5.68 17.83
C ASN A 67 17.31 6.42 17.26
N CYS A 68 17.49 7.01 16.09
CA CYS A 68 16.50 7.76 15.34
C CYS A 68 16.70 7.48 13.84
N TRP A 69 15.64 7.09 13.16
CA TRP A 69 15.64 6.83 11.73
C TRP A 69 14.77 7.83 11.00
N ILE A 70 15.18 8.19 9.77
CA ILE A 70 14.26 8.76 8.78
C ILE A 70 13.39 7.61 8.26
N ASP A 71 12.08 7.77 8.31
CA ASP A 71 11.12 6.71 8.00
C ASP A 71 10.75 6.66 6.52
N TRP A 72 11.16 5.61 5.83
CA TRP A 72 10.73 5.26 4.47
C TRP A 72 9.65 4.17 4.44
N SER A 73 9.16 3.72 5.59
CA SER A 73 8.09 2.73 5.71
C SER A 73 6.69 3.35 5.76
N SER A 74 6.56 4.50 6.44
CA SER A 74 5.29 5.09 6.92
C SER A 74 4.35 4.07 7.57
N GLY A 75 4.90 3.07 8.27
CA GLY A 75 4.12 1.96 8.83
C GLY A 75 3.38 1.14 7.78
N VAL A 76 3.99 0.96 6.59
CA VAL A 76 3.36 0.37 5.39
C VAL A 76 2.25 1.27 4.86
N LEU A 77 2.61 2.50 4.48
CA LEU A 77 1.75 3.51 3.85
C LEU A 77 0.57 3.99 4.72
N ILE A 78 0.68 3.86 6.04
CA ILE A 78 -0.31 4.31 7.00
C ILE A 78 -0.15 5.81 7.27
N THR A 79 1.04 6.27 7.61
CA THR A 79 1.24 7.62 8.17
C THR A 79 1.45 8.70 7.11
N ASN A 80 0.50 8.85 6.19
CA ASN A 80 0.58 9.86 5.12
C ASN A 80 0.75 11.28 5.67
N ALA A 81 -0.04 11.69 6.67
CA ALA A 81 0.10 13.00 7.32
C ALA A 81 1.27 13.09 8.35
N GLY A 82 2.13 12.08 8.42
CA GLY A 82 3.19 12.02 9.43
C GLY A 82 2.76 11.31 10.71
N HIS A 83 3.74 10.72 11.40
CA HIS A 83 3.54 10.10 12.70
C HIS A 83 3.13 11.15 13.74
N SER A 84 2.15 10.81 14.58
CA SER A 84 1.76 11.63 15.73
C SER A 84 1.40 13.08 15.37
N HIS A 85 0.82 13.31 14.19
CA HIS A 85 0.48 14.65 13.72
C HIS A 85 -0.36 15.42 14.77
N PRO A 86 0.02 16.65 15.18
CA PRO A 86 -0.62 17.35 16.30
C PRO A 86 -2.14 17.48 16.16
N ARG A 87 -2.62 17.78 14.94
CA ARG A 87 -4.06 17.90 14.65
C ARG A 87 -4.82 16.59 14.85
N ILE A 88 -4.18 15.46 14.53
CA ILE A 88 -4.77 14.12 14.66
C ILE A 88 -4.78 13.72 16.15
N LEU A 89 -3.69 13.97 16.88
CA LEU A 89 -3.62 13.73 18.32
C LEU A 89 -4.69 14.52 19.08
N GLU A 90 -4.88 15.79 18.75
CA GLU A 90 -5.89 16.64 19.36
C GLU A 90 -7.30 16.11 19.07
N ALA A 91 -7.61 15.75 17.82
CA ALA A 91 -8.91 15.19 17.45
C ALA A 91 -9.21 13.87 18.17
N ILE A 92 -8.22 12.98 18.31
CA ILE A 92 -8.36 11.73 19.07
C ILE A 92 -8.65 12.02 20.55
N ARG A 93 -7.86 12.91 21.18
CA ARG A 93 -8.04 13.28 22.59
C ARG A 93 -9.42 13.90 22.83
N ALA A 94 -9.85 14.82 21.98
CA ALA A 94 -11.14 15.46 22.09
C ALA A 94 -12.30 14.44 22.07
N GLU A 95 -12.26 13.46 21.18
CA GLU A 95 -13.30 12.44 21.10
C GLU A 95 -13.26 11.46 22.30
N VAL A 96 -12.06 11.13 22.80
CA VAL A 96 -11.87 10.33 24.02
C VAL A 96 -12.38 11.06 25.26
N ASP A 97 -12.13 12.36 25.39
CA ASP A 97 -12.58 13.19 26.51
C ASP A 97 -14.11 13.37 26.51
N ARG A 98 -14.74 13.32 25.34
CA ARG A 98 -16.22 13.22 25.19
C ARG A 98 -16.77 11.86 25.62
N LYS A 99 -15.91 10.86 25.83
CA LYS A 99 -16.25 9.48 26.23
C LYS A 99 -17.09 8.71 25.21
N LEU A 100 -17.03 9.10 23.93
CA LEU A 100 -17.78 8.45 22.85
C LEU A 100 -16.87 7.47 22.07
N LEU A 101 -16.51 6.37 22.73
CA LEU A 101 -15.51 5.44 22.20
C LEU A 101 -16.06 4.43 21.19
N THR A 102 -17.39 4.23 21.14
CA THR A 102 -18.04 3.29 20.22
C THR A 102 -19.52 3.64 20.05
N THR A 103 -20.06 3.40 18.86
CA THR A 103 -21.46 3.66 18.52
C THR A 103 -22.12 2.56 17.69
N TYR A 104 -21.40 1.48 17.34
CA TYR A 104 -21.87 0.56 16.28
C TYR A 104 -22.39 1.37 15.07
N CYS A 105 -23.59 1.09 14.57
CA CYS A 105 -24.22 1.80 13.46
C CYS A 105 -25.00 3.07 13.86
N PHE A 106 -25.05 3.47 15.14
CA PHE A 106 -25.74 4.69 15.56
C PHE A 106 -25.07 5.94 14.98
N ALA A 107 -25.88 6.93 14.60
CA ALA A 107 -25.40 8.19 14.07
C ALA A 107 -24.65 9.01 15.14
N ASN A 108 -23.62 9.72 14.71
CA ASN A 108 -22.84 10.65 15.52
C ASN A 108 -22.18 11.72 14.62
N GLU A 109 -21.81 12.84 15.23
CA GLU A 109 -21.25 14.00 14.51
C GLU A 109 -19.93 13.67 13.80
N ALA A 110 -19.01 12.97 14.46
CA ALA A 110 -17.70 12.63 13.88
C ALA A 110 -17.84 11.79 12.60
N ARG A 111 -18.76 10.82 12.61
CA ARG A 111 -19.09 10.00 11.44
C ARG A 111 -19.69 10.82 10.31
N LEU A 112 -20.66 11.69 10.61
CA LEU A 112 -21.29 12.54 9.60
C LEU A 112 -20.27 13.50 8.98
N ALA A 113 -19.51 14.20 9.82
CA ALA A 113 -18.51 15.17 9.39
C ALA A 113 -17.44 14.54 8.48
N LEU A 114 -16.95 13.33 8.81
CA LEU A 114 -16.02 12.63 7.94
C LEU A 114 -16.63 12.30 6.57
N VAL A 115 -17.86 11.75 6.54
CA VAL A 115 -18.52 11.36 5.30
C VAL A 115 -18.79 12.58 4.41
N GLU A 116 -19.37 13.64 4.98
CA GLU A 116 -19.62 14.89 4.24
C GLU A 116 -18.31 15.49 3.73
N ARG A 117 -17.25 15.48 4.55
CA ARG A 117 -15.96 16.03 4.14
C ARG A 117 -15.33 15.23 3.01
N LEU A 118 -15.36 13.90 3.07
CA LEU A 118 -14.88 13.06 1.97
C LEU A 118 -15.69 13.31 0.68
N GLN A 119 -17.01 13.50 0.77
CA GLN A 119 -17.84 13.83 -0.39
C GLN A 119 -17.41 15.12 -1.10
N THR A 120 -16.90 16.12 -0.38
CA THR A 120 -16.41 17.37 -1.00
C THR A 120 -15.17 17.21 -1.88
N VAL A 121 -14.42 16.11 -1.72
CA VAL A 121 -13.15 15.87 -2.43
C VAL A 121 -13.21 14.67 -3.37
N MET A 122 -14.35 13.98 -3.42
CA MET A 122 -14.59 12.92 -4.39
C MET A 122 -15.03 13.49 -5.74
N PRO A 123 -14.46 13.04 -6.87
CA PRO A 123 -15.01 13.36 -8.18
C PRO A 123 -16.29 12.56 -8.46
N ALA A 124 -17.22 13.15 -9.21
CA ALA A 124 -18.36 12.41 -9.75
C ALA A 124 -17.88 11.24 -10.65
N PRO A 125 -18.56 10.08 -10.67
CA PRO A 125 -19.85 9.80 -10.04
C PRO A 125 -19.77 9.21 -8.62
N LEU A 126 -18.63 9.27 -7.93
CA LEU A 126 -18.52 8.79 -6.56
C LEU A 126 -19.35 9.67 -5.62
N GLU A 127 -20.27 9.07 -4.86
CA GLU A 127 -21.25 9.84 -4.09
C GLU A 127 -21.48 9.27 -2.68
N LYS A 128 -21.66 7.95 -2.56
CA LYS A 128 -22.00 7.29 -1.29
C LYS A 128 -20.76 6.62 -0.70
N ILE A 129 -20.65 6.67 0.62
CA ILE A 129 -19.51 6.13 1.38
C ILE A 129 -20.01 5.14 2.42
N PHE A 130 -19.35 3.99 2.51
CA PHE A 130 -19.50 3.03 3.60
C PHE A 130 -18.19 2.87 4.36
N LEU A 131 -18.18 3.29 5.63
CA LEU A 131 -17.02 3.20 6.53
C LEU A 131 -16.88 1.78 7.11
N LEU A 132 -15.67 1.26 7.08
CA LEU A 132 -15.23 -0.06 7.52
C LEU A 132 -13.95 0.08 8.36
N THR A 133 -13.33 -1.04 8.75
CA THR A 133 -12.16 -1.02 9.65
C THR A 133 -10.85 -1.26 8.88
N THR A 134 -10.87 -2.15 7.89
CA THR A 134 -9.67 -2.62 7.17
C THR A 134 -9.84 -2.55 5.66
N GLY A 135 -8.72 -2.43 4.93
CA GLY A 135 -8.73 -2.50 3.47
C GLY A 135 -9.30 -3.81 2.93
N SER A 136 -9.05 -4.95 3.59
CA SER A 136 -9.61 -6.24 3.15
C SER A 136 -11.14 -6.25 3.21
N GLU A 137 -11.75 -5.67 4.24
CA GLU A 137 -13.22 -5.53 4.31
C GLU A 137 -13.77 -4.66 3.16
N THR A 138 -13.04 -3.61 2.77
CA THR A 138 -13.47 -2.74 1.67
C THR A 138 -13.48 -3.48 0.32
N VAL A 139 -12.50 -4.35 0.09
CA VAL A 139 -12.46 -5.20 -1.11
C VAL A 139 -13.56 -6.25 -1.08
N GLU A 140 -13.80 -6.91 0.06
CA GLU A 140 -14.93 -7.86 0.22
C GLU A 140 -16.27 -7.18 -0.11
N CYS A 141 -16.45 -5.94 0.37
CA CYS A 141 -17.62 -5.14 0.07
C CYS A 141 -17.71 -4.79 -1.42
N ALA A 142 -16.61 -4.38 -2.05
CA ALA A 142 -16.58 -4.11 -3.49
C ALA A 142 -16.92 -5.37 -4.32
N ILE A 143 -16.38 -6.53 -3.97
CA ILE A 143 -16.71 -7.82 -4.62
C ILE A 143 -18.22 -8.11 -4.50
N LYS A 144 -18.79 -7.94 -3.31
CA LYS A 144 -20.23 -8.12 -3.07
C LYS A 144 -21.06 -7.18 -3.95
N LEU A 145 -20.68 -5.91 -4.03
CA LEU A 145 -21.37 -4.90 -4.85
C LEU A 145 -21.25 -5.22 -6.34
N CYS A 146 -20.06 -5.55 -6.85
CA CYS A 146 -19.83 -5.96 -8.23
C CYS A 146 -20.71 -7.15 -8.61
N ARG A 147 -20.70 -8.24 -7.84
CA ARG A 147 -21.51 -9.43 -8.13
C ARG A 147 -23.00 -9.13 -8.04
N THR A 148 -23.44 -8.37 -7.04
CA THR A 148 -24.86 -8.01 -6.89
C THR A 148 -25.36 -7.16 -8.06
N HIS A 149 -24.57 -6.16 -8.46
CA HIS A 149 -24.84 -5.31 -9.62
C HIS A 149 -24.87 -6.14 -10.90
N GLY A 150 -23.84 -6.96 -11.13
CA GLY A 150 -23.71 -7.83 -12.29
C GLY A 150 -24.90 -8.78 -12.44
N VAL A 151 -25.30 -9.44 -11.35
CA VAL A 151 -26.45 -10.35 -11.35
C VAL A 151 -27.77 -9.62 -11.66
N LYS A 152 -27.97 -8.40 -11.12
CA LYS A 152 -29.16 -7.60 -11.47
C LYS A 152 -29.16 -7.15 -12.94
N ALA A 153 -27.99 -6.82 -13.51
CA ALA A 153 -27.88 -6.31 -14.86
C ALA A 153 -27.89 -7.40 -15.95
N GLY A 154 -27.28 -8.56 -15.69
CA GLY A 154 -27.03 -9.61 -16.69
C GLY A 154 -27.43 -11.03 -16.27
N GLY A 155 -28.09 -11.17 -15.12
CA GLY A 155 -28.49 -12.46 -14.55
C GLY A 155 -27.35 -13.21 -13.86
N PRO A 156 -27.61 -14.42 -13.32
CA PRO A 156 -26.68 -15.15 -12.44
C PRO A 156 -25.30 -15.44 -13.05
N ARG A 157 -25.18 -15.43 -14.38
CA ARG A 157 -23.92 -15.69 -15.10
C ARG A 157 -22.98 -14.48 -15.14
N LYS A 158 -23.46 -13.29 -14.81
CA LYS A 158 -22.66 -12.07 -14.74
C LYS A 158 -22.11 -11.88 -13.33
N ASN A 159 -21.19 -12.76 -12.94
CA ASN A 159 -20.64 -12.87 -11.59
C ASN A 159 -19.10 -12.94 -11.57
N VAL A 160 -18.44 -12.87 -12.73
CA VAL A 160 -16.97 -12.96 -12.84
C VAL A 160 -16.34 -11.64 -12.37
N ILE A 161 -15.33 -11.76 -11.52
CA ILE A 161 -14.46 -10.67 -11.09
C ILE A 161 -13.11 -10.86 -11.78
N VAL A 162 -12.75 -9.87 -12.60
CA VAL A 162 -11.44 -9.82 -13.24
C VAL A 162 -10.50 -9.01 -12.36
N SER A 163 -9.29 -9.50 -12.20
CA SER A 163 -8.22 -8.87 -11.42
C SER A 163 -6.88 -9.20 -12.05
N TYR A 164 -5.78 -8.82 -11.43
CA TYR A 164 -4.46 -8.91 -12.05
C TYR A 164 -3.53 -9.89 -11.34
N GLN A 165 -2.65 -10.54 -12.10
CA GLN A 165 -1.53 -11.31 -11.57
C GLN A 165 -0.65 -10.42 -10.69
N ASN A 166 -0.09 -10.97 -9.61
CA ASN A 166 0.67 -10.25 -8.58
C ASN A 166 -0.11 -9.19 -7.77
N ALA A 167 -1.42 -8.99 -7.99
CA ALA A 167 -2.22 -8.06 -7.21
C ALA A 167 -2.33 -8.49 -5.73
N PHE A 168 -2.41 -7.52 -4.82
CA PHE A 168 -2.66 -7.74 -3.40
C PHE A 168 -3.86 -6.93 -2.94
N HIS A 169 -4.97 -7.61 -2.61
CA HIS A 169 -6.20 -6.96 -2.17
C HIS A 169 -6.56 -7.25 -0.70
N GLY A 170 -5.77 -8.06 0.00
CA GLY A 170 -6.04 -8.37 1.40
C GLY A 170 -5.69 -9.79 1.82
N ARG A 171 -6.13 -10.13 3.04
CA ARG A 171 -5.91 -11.45 3.68
C ARG A 171 -7.21 -12.13 4.14
N THR A 172 -8.36 -11.67 3.66
CA THR A 172 -9.66 -12.34 3.87
C THR A 172 -10.00 -13.21 2.66
N LEU A 173 -10.95 -14.14 2.78
CA LEU A 173 -11.21 -15.15 1.75
C LEU A 173 -11.50 -14.56 0.36
N GLY A 174 -12.43 -13.61 0.24
CA GLY A 174 -12.77 -12.98 -1.04
C GLY A 174 -11.66 -12.07 -1.56
N SER A 175 -11.05 -11.29 -0.67
CA SER A 175 -9.93 -10.41 -1.06
C SER A 175 -8.69 -11.18 -1.55
N GLN A 176 -8.39 -12.33 -0.94
CA GLN A 176 -7.32 -13.22 -1.40
C GLN A 176 -7.67 -13.93 -2.70
N GLN A 177 -8.93 -14.32 -2.90
CA GLN A 177 -9.34 -14.89 -4.18
C GLN A 177 -9.21 -13.89 -5.34
N ALA A 178 -9.52 -12.62 -5.09
CA ALA A 178 -9.27 -11.52 -6.03
C ALA A 178 -7.77 -11.18 -6.20
N GLY A 179 -6.92 -11.45 -5.21
CA GLY A 179 -5.47 -11.24 -5.33
C GLY A 179 -4.81 -12.09 -6.41
N GLY A 180 -3.64 -11.69 -6.89
CA GLY A 180 -2.91 -12.35 -7.98
C GLY A 180 -1.68 -13.14 -7.57
N ILE A 181 -1.48 -13.39 -6.28
CA ILE A 181 -0.28 -14.07 -5.75
C ILE A 181 -0.65 -15.50 -5.35
N PRO A 182 -0.28 -16.54 -6.12
CA PRO A 182 -0.71 -17.92 -5.88
C PRO A 182 -0.38 -18.42 -4.46
N ALA A 183 0.83 -18.16 -3.97
CA ALA A 183 1.29 -18.60 -2.65
C ALA A 183 0.47 -18.04 -1.47
N LEU A 184 -0.33 -16.97 -1.68
CA LEU A 184 -1.24 -16.46 -0.64
C LEU A 184 -2.57 -17.23 -0.59
N LYS A 185 -2.83 -18.12 -1.55
CA LYS A 185 -4.07 -18.88 -1.71
C LYS A 185 -3.93 -20.37 -1.38
N ASP A 186 -2.75 -20.85 -1.01
CA ASP A 186 -2.48 -22.29 -0.78
C ASP A 186 -3.41 -22.92 0.27
N TRP A 187 -3.91 -22.12 1.22
CA TRP A 187 -4.86 -22.57 2.24
C TRP A 187 -6.32 -22.65 1.74
N ILE A 188 -6.62 -22.05 0.58
CA ILE A 188 -7.95 -22.01 -0.02
C ILE A 188 -8.11 -23.24 -0.90
N VAL A 189 -8.66 -24.31 -0.32
CA VAL A 189 -8.83 -25.60 -1.01
C VAL A 189 -9.72 -25.49 -2.26
N ASN A 190 -10.78 -24.68 -2.19
CA ASN A 190 -11.74 -24.50 -3.28
C ASN A 190 -11.70 -23.05 -3.77
N LEU A 191 -10.97 -22.81 -4.85
CA LEU A 191 -10.96 -21.52 -5.53
C LEU A 191 -12.26 -21.35 -6.33
N ASP A 192 -12.92 -20.20 -6.16
CA ASP A 192 -14.10 -19.82 -6.92
C ASP A 192 -13.70 -19.49 -8.36
N PRO A 193 -14.21 -20.22 -9.37
CA PRO A 193 -13.87 -20.01 -10.78
C PRO A 193 -14.36 -18.65 -11.32
N GLY A 194 -15.20 -17.94 -10.55
CA GLY A 194 -15.61 -16.57 -10.83
C GLY A 194 -14.55 -15.52 -10.50
N PHE A 195 -13.34 -15.89 -10.10
CA PHE A 195 -12.19 -14.96 -10.03
C PHE A 195 -11.18 -15.31 -11.13
N VAL A 196 -10.86 -14.33 -11.96
CA VAL A 196 -9.94 -14.50 -13.09
C VAL A 196 -8.84 -13.45 -13.00
N GLN A 197 -7.59 -13.92 -12.95
CA GLN A 197 -6.41 -13.07 -12.91
C GLN A 197 -5.69 -13.05 -14.26
N ILE A 198 -5.49 -11.85 -14.80
CA ILE A 198 -4.78 -11.61 -16.07
C ILE A 198 -3.46 -10.86 -15.84
N PRO A 199 -2.50 -10.88 -16.78
CA PRO A 199 -1.27 -10.11 -16.64
C PRO A 199 -1.52 -8.60 -16.43
N PHE A 200 -0.76 -7.98 -15.52
CA PHE A 200 -0.79 -6.53 -15.31
C PHE A 200 0.17 -5.85 -16.30
N PRO A 201 -0.26 -4.79 -17.01
CA PRO A 201 0.56 -4.15 -18.04
C PRO A 201 1.60 -3.20 -17.42
N ASP A 202 2.60 -3.73 -16.71
CA ASP A 202 3.65 -2.92 -16.07
C ASP A 202 4.83 -2.55 -16.99
N GLY A 203 4.90 -3.13 -18.19
CA GLY A 203 6.02 -2.93 -19.12
C GLY A 203 7.32 -3.60 -18.68
N TYR A 204 7.28 -4.42 -17.63
CA TYR A 204 8.44 -5.12 -17.08
C TYR A 204 8.19 -6.62 -16.96
N ARG A 205 7.21 -7.04 -16.16
CA ARG A 205 6.80 -8.46 -16.08
C ARG A 205 5.84 -8.82 -17.22
N CYS A 206 5.06 -7.85 -17.70
CA CYS A 206 4.28 -7.95 -18.92
C CYS A 206 4.78 -6.89 -19.91
N GLU A 207 5.59 -7.31 -20.88
CA GLU A 207 6.13 -6.43 -21.93
C GLU A 207 5.02 -5.94 -22.88
N ASP A 208 4.08 -6.82 -23.25
CA ASP A 208 2.91 -6.46 -24.06
C ASP A 208 1.88 -5.74 -23.17
N VAL A 209 1.94 -4.41 -23.18
CA VAL A 209 1.06 -3.53 -22.40
C VAL A 209 -0.19 -3.10 -23.16
N SER A 210 -0.48 -3.71 -24.32
CA SER A 210 -1.66 -3.40 -25.12
C SER A 210 -2.96 -3.81 -24.43
N PHE A 211 -4.05 -3.07 -24.68
CA PHE A 211 -5.35 -3.46 -24.15
C PHE A 211 -5.85 -4.79 -24.74
N ASP A 212 -5.39 -5.16 -25.94
CA ASP A 212 -5.72 -6.44 -26.58
C ASP A 212 -5.34 -7.66 -25.71
N VAL A 213 -4.32 -7.52 -24.85
CA VAL A 213 -3.94 -8.57 -23.88
C VAL A 213 -5.08 -8.87 -22.92
N PHE A 214 -5.79 -7.83 -22.45
CA PHE A 214 -6.94 -7.98 -21.55
C PHE A 214 -8.01 -8.87 -22.19
N GLU A 215 -8.45 -8.51 -23.39
CA GLU A 215 -9.52 -9.23 -24.11
C GLU A 215 -9.09 -10.64 -24.54
N ARG A 216 -7.83 -10.77 -24.98
CA ARG A 216 -7.23 -12.07 -25.33
C ARG A 216 -7.23 -13.01 -24.14
N CYS A 217 -6.77 -12.55 -22.97
CA CYS A 217 -6.73 -13.37 -21.76
C CYS A 217 -8.13 -13.76 -21.27
N LEU A 218 -9.14 -12.87 -21.36
CA LEU A 218 -10.52 -13.24 -21.05
C LEU A 218 -11.04 -14.37 -21.97
N ARG A 219 -10.78 -14.26 -23.27
CA ARG A 219 -11.15 -15.30 -24.25
C ARG A 219 -10.44 -16.63 -23.98
N GLU A 220 -9.14 -16.59 -23.67
CA GLU A 220 -8.35 -17.78 -23.31
C GLU A 220 -8.84 -18.43 -22.00
N ALA A 221 -9.32 -17.63 -21.04
CA ALA A 221 -9.96 -18.11 -19.83
C ALA A 221 -11.41 -18.59 -20.05
N GLY A 222 -11.95 -18.52 -21.27
CA GLY A 222 -13.33 -18.90 -21.59
C GLY A 222 -14.38 -17.94 -20.99
N VAL A 223 -13.99 -16.73 -20.62
CA VAL A 223 -14.87 -15.71 -20.04
C VAL A 223 -15.41 -14.81 -21.13
N GLN A 224 -16.74 -14.80 -21.30
CA GLN A 224 -17.39 -13.83 -22.17
C GLN A 224 -17.49 -12.47 -21.45
N PRO A 225 -17.34 -11.33 -22.15
CA PRO A 225 -17.50 -10.00 -21.55
C PRO A 225 -18.83 -9.83 -20.79
N SER A 226 -19.90 -10.45 -21.26
CA SER A 226 -21.23 -10.43 -20.61
C SER A 226 -21.29 -11.16 -19.26
N GLN A 227 -20.27 -11.96 -18.91
CA GLN A 227 -20.14 -12.64 -17.62
C GLN A 227 -19.38 -11.81 -16.59
N VAL A 228 -18.70 -10.73 -17.00
CA VAL A 228 -17.89 -9.91 -16.09
C VAL A 228 -18.77 -8.95 -15.31
N ALA A 229 -18.79 -9.13 -14.00
CA ALA A 229 -19.51 -8.30 -13.05
C ALA A 229 -18.71 -7.05 -12.67
N GLY A 230 -17.39 -7.18 -12.58
CA GLY A 230 -16.49 -6.07 -12.34
C GLY A 230 -15.02 -6.41 -12.55
N VAL A 231 -14.22 -5.37 -12.70
CA VAL A 231 -12.76 -5.42 -12.78
C VAL A 231 -12.20 -4.70 -11.56
N ILE A 232 -11.39 -5.39 -10.76
CA ILE A 232 -10.75 -4.83 -9.57
C ILE A 232 -9.25 -4.74 -9.83
N LEU A 233 -8.67 -3.57 -9.60
CA LEU A 233 -7.24 -3.35 -9.69
C LEU A 233 -6.76 -2.38 -8.62
N GLU A 234 -5.50 -2.53 -8.22
CA GLU A 234 -4.81 -1.47 -7.50
C GLU A 234 -4.43 -0.37 -8.51
N THR A 235 -4.60 0.90 -8.15
CA THR A 235 -4.20 2.01 -9.03
C THR A 235 -2.74 1.90 -9.47
N TYR A 236 -1.87 1.44 -8.57
CA TYR A 236 -0.57 0.87 -8.91
C TYR A 236 -0.43 -0.45 -8.17
N GLN A 237 0.24 -1.45 -8.74
CA GLN A 237 0.47 -2.70 -8.03
C GLN A 237 1.41 -2.50 -6.85
N GLY A 238 0.93 -2.84 -5.65
CA GLY A 238 1.61 -2.58 -4.40
C GLY A 238 3.00 -3.19 -4.29
N GLY A 239 3.24 -4.36 -4.90
CA GLY A 239 4.53 -5.03 -4.89
C GLY A 239 5.64 -4.15 -5.47
N ASP A 240 5.54 -3.85 -6.76
CA ASP A 240 6.61 -3.16 -7.49
C ASP A 240 6.41 -1.64 -7.59
N ALA A 241 5.29 -1.09 -7.10
CA ALA A 241 4.85 0.29 -7.36
C ALA A 241 4.53 0.55 -8.84
N ALA A 242 4.20 -0.50 -9.60
CA ALA A 242 3.99 -0.42 -11.04
C ALA A 242 2.66 0.25 -11.40
N PHE A 243 2.70 1.25 -12.28
CA PHE A 243 1.52 1.86 -12.89
C PHE A 243 1.28 1.23 -14.27
N ALA A 244 0.01 1.13 -14.67
CA ALA A 244 -0.36 0.77 -16.04
C ALA A 244 -0.20 1.97 -16.99
N PRO A 245 -0.10 1.77 -18.32
CA PRO A 245 -0.23 2.85 -19.28
C PRO A 245 -1.57 3.59 -19.15
N VAL A 246 -1.55 4.90 -19.37
CA VAL A 246 -2.75 5.75 -19.32
C VAL A 246 -3.80 5.26 -20.32
N GLU A 247 -3.37 4.95 -21.53
CA GLU A 247 -4.23 4.51 -22.63
C GLU A 247 -4.91 3.17 -22.32
N TYR A 248 -4.19 2.26 -21.65
CA TYR A 248 -4.73 0.98 -21.20
C TYR A 248 -5.86 1.21 -20.19
N MET A 249 -5.63 2.06 -19.19
CA MET A 249 -6.62 2.35 -18.14
C MET A 249 -7.86 3.06 -18.68
N GLN A 250 -7.68 3.96 -19.63
CA GLN A 250 -8.78 4.61 -20.33
C GLN A 250 -9.56 3.63 -21.21
N ALA A 251 -8.89 2.69 -21.88
CA ALA A 251 -9.54 1.62 -22.63
C ALA A 251 -10.34 0.69 -21.71
N LEU A 252 -9.77 0.31 -20.55
CA LEU A 252 -10.44 -0.49 -19.54
C LEU A 252 -11.71 0.19 -19.01
N ARG A 253 -11.65 1.49 -18.72
CA ARG A 253 -12.83 2.27 -18.31
C ARG A 253 -13.94 2.20 -19.36
N ARG A 254 -13.63 2.48 -20.63
CA ARG A 254 -14.60 2.39 -21.74
C ARG A 254 -15.16 0.99 -21.91
N TRP A 255 -14.32 -0.03 -21.78
CA TRP A 255 -14.72 -1.43 -21.86
C TRP A 255 -15.70 -1.79 -20.73
N CYS A 256 -15.43 -1.35 -19.50
CA CYS A 256 -16.32 -1.55 -18.36
C CYS A 256 -17.69 -0.90 -18.60
N ASP A 257 -17.72 0.31 -19.15
CA ASP A 257 -18.97 1.01 -19.49
C ASP A 257 -19.77 0.24 -20.55
N GLN A 258 -19.10 -0.15 -21.65
CA GLN A 258 -19.71 -0.89 -22.75
C GLN A 258 -20.32 -2.22 -22.30
N HIS A 259 -19.66 -2.92 -21.39
CA HIS A 259 -20.10 -4.22 -20.91
C HIS A 259 -20.89 -4.18 -19.61
N GLN A 260 -21.19 -2.99 -19.08
CA GLN A 260 -21.85 -2.78 -17.78
C GLN A 260 -21.17 -3.58 -16.64
N ALA A 261 -19.84 -3.67 -16.68
CA ALA A 261 -19.01 -4.20 -15.61
C ALA A 261 -18.57 -3.03 -14.72
N LEU A 262 -18.53 -3.20 -13.40
CA LEU A 262 -18.05 -2.14 -12.52
C LEU A 262 -16.52 -2.09 -12.53
N LEU A 263 -15.95 -0.90 -12.69
CA LEU A 263 -14.52 -0.67 -12.46
C LEU A 263 -14.29 -0.31 -10.99
N VAL A 264 -13.38 -1.02 -10.33
CA VAL A 264 -12.98 -0.78 -8.95
C VAL A 264 -11.50 -0.41 -8.91
N CYS A 265 -11.18 0.81 -8.47
CA CYS A 265 -9.80 1.19 -8.15
C CYS A 265 -9.56 1.01 -6.65
N ASP A 266 -8.75 0.01 -6.32
CA ASP A 266 -8.22 -0.21 -4.99
C ASP A 266 -7.13 0.82 -4.68
N GLU A 267 -7.56 1.86 -3.96
CA GLU A 267 -6.76 3.00 -3.52
C GLU A 267 -6.27 2.82 -2.07
N VAL A 268 -6.34 1.61 -1.50
CA VAL A 268 -5.93 1.35 -0.11
C VAL A 268 -4.48 1.76 0.13
N GLN A 269 -3.61 1.67 -0.88
CA GLN A 269 -2.24 2.20 -0.82
C GLN A 269 -2.07 3.57 -1.51
N ALA A 270 -2.81 3.82 -2.59
CA ALA A 270 -2.56 4.95 -3.48
C ALA A 270 -3.26 6.26 -3.08
N GLY A 271 -4.33 6.17 -2.28
CA GLY A 271 -5.14 7.30 -1.92
C GLY A 271 -4.46 8.25 -0.93
N PHE A 272 -5.14 9.36 -0.66
CA PHE A 272 -4.73 10.37 0.32
C PHE A 272 -3.35 10.96 0.03
N GLY A 273 -3.07 11.30 -1.23
CA GLY A 273 -1.89 12.08 -1.61
C GLY A 273 -0.62 11.29 -1.91
N ARG A 274 -0.60 9.97 -1.65
CA ARG A 274 0.60 9.12 -1.72
C ARG A 274 1.40 9.29 -3.02
N THR A 275 0.69 9.39 -4.13
CA THR A 275 1.28 9.37 -5.48
C THR A 275 1.47 10.77 -6.08
N GLY A 276 1.38 11.84 -5.29
CA GLY A 276 1.36 13.23 -5.79
C GLY A 276 0.02 13.67 -6.40
N LYS A 277 -1.02 12.83 -6.25
CA LYS A 277 -2.42 13.13 -6.52
C LYS A 277 -3.24 12.73 -5.31
N LEU A 278 -4.37 13.40 -5.08
CA LEU A 278 -5.21 13.06 -3.92
C LEU A 278 -5.73 11.62 -4.06
N TRP A 279 -6.20 11.30 -5.27
CA TRP A 279 -6.58 9.95 -5.68
C TRP A 279 -5.66 9.48 -6.80
N GLY A 280 -5.07 8.31 -6.67
CA GLY A 280 -4.09 7.87 -7.65
C GLY A 280 -4.70 7.61 -9.04
N PHE A 281 -5.99 7.26 -9.15
CA PHE A 281 -6.66 7.07 -10.44
C PHE A 281 -6.71 8.34 -11.31
N GLU A 282 -6.48 9.51 -10.71
CA GLU A 282 -6.36 10.78 -11.44
C GLU A 282 -5.19 10.78 -12.42
N HIS A 283 -4.14 9.98 -12.17
CA HIS A 283 -3.02 9.79 -13.10
C HIS A 283 -3.45 9.22 -14.45
N TYR A 284 -4.62 8.59 -14.52
CA TYR A 284 -5.15 7.97 -15.74
C TYR A 284 -6.23 8.82 -16.43
N GLY A 285 -6.69 9.90 -15.79
CA GLY A 285 -7.80 10.71 -16.29
C GLY A 285 -9.14 9.95 -16.31
N ILE A 286 -9.35 9.02 -15.36
CA ILE A 286 -10.59 8.24 -15.22
C ILE A 286 -11.18 8.42 -13.82
N VAL A 287 -12.46 8.06 -13.66
CA VAL A 287 -13.09 7.87 -12.34
C VAL A 287 -13.71 6.46 -12.31
N PRO A 288 -13.45 5.65 -11.26
CA PRO A 288 -14.02 4.31 -11.15
C PRO A 288 -15.50 4.37 -10.71
N ASP A 289 -16.19 3.23 -10.79
CA ASP A 289 -17.54 3.09 -10.24
C ASP A 289 -17.51 2.92 -8.71
N LEU A 290 -16.45 2.27 -8.23
CA LEU A 290 -16.15 2.05 -6.82
C LEU A 290 -14.66 2.34 -6.55
N THR A 291 -14.35 2.88 -5.38
CA THR A 291 -12.99 2.96 -4.87
C THR A 291 -12.92 2.47 -3.43
N THR A 292 -11.80 1.86 -3.07
CA THR A 292 -11.55 1.33 -1.73
C THR A 292 -10.39 2.06 -1.06
N TRP A 293 -10.58 2.41 0.20
CA TRP A 293 -9.65 3.20 0.99
C TRP A 293 -9.31 2.50 2.30
N GLY A 294 -8.10 2.74 2.79
CA GLY A 294 -7.62 2.29 4.09
C GLY A 294 -6.35 3.06 4.43
N LYS A 295 -5.45 2.45 5.22
CA LYS A 295 -4.10 2.96 5.51
C LYS A 295 -4.04 4.48 5.76
N GLY A 296 -3.61 5.26 4.76
CA GLY A 296 -3.45 6.71 4.77
C GLY A 296 -4.67 7.54 5.17
N ILE A 297 -5.88 6.96 5.16
CA ILE A 297 -7.13 7.65 5.52
C ILE A 297 -7.09 8.35 6.87
N SER A 298 -6.45 7.75 7.88
CA SER A 298 -6.39 8.29 9.25
C SER A 298 -5.00 8.69 9.72
N SER A 299 -3.97 8.26 9.00
CA SER A 299 -2.58 8.37 9.43
C SER A 299 -2.29 7.86 10.85
N SER A 300 -3.15 6.99 11.40
CA SER A 300 -3.06 6.57 12.82
C SER A 300 -3.90 5.32 13.16
N LEU A 301 -5.23 5.45 13.15
CA LEU A 301 -6.19 4.49 13.70
C LEU A 301 -6.87 3.63 12.63
N PRO A 302 -7.34 2.42 12.97
CA PRO A 302 -7.98 1.53 12.01
C PRO A 302 -9.32 2.09 11.53
N ILE A 303 -9.36 2.49 10.26
CA ILE A 303 -10.55 2.84 9.51
C ILE A 303 -10.27 2.65 8.03
N ALA A 304 -11.32 2.33 7.29
CA ALA A 304 -11.31 2.08 5.86
C ALA A 304 -12.65 2.53 5.28
N ALA A 305 -12.76 2.63 3.96
CA ALA A 305 -14.04 2.96 3.34
C ALA A 305 -14.17 2.41 1.92
N VAL A 306 -15.40 2.14 1.51
CA VAL A 306 -15.76 1.99 0.10
C VAL A 306 -16.56 3.21 -0.30
N ALA A 307 -16.22 3.84 -1.41
CA ALA A 307 -17.01 4.89 -2.02
C ALA A 307 -17.43 4.51 -3.43
N GLY A 308 -18.63 4.94 -3.86
CA GLY A 308 -19.14 4.58 -5.17
C GLY A 308 -20.36 5.38 -5.60
N ARG A 309 -20.84 5.07 -6.81
CA ARG A 309 -22.11 5.60 -7.32
C ARG A 309 -23.28 5.20 -6.43
N ALA A 310 -24.28 6.07 -6.31
CA ALA A 310 -25.45 5.80 -5.49
C ALA A 310 -26.22 4.54 -5.93
N ASP A 311 -26.40 4.32 -7.24
CA ASP A 311 -27.13 3.16 -7.77
C ASP A 311 -26.44 1.81 -7.48
N VAL A 312 -25.13 1.83 -7.22
CA VAL A 312 -24.35 0.67 -6.80
C VAL A 312 -24.35 0.53 -5.27
N MET A 313 -24.09 1.62 -4.54
CA MET A 313 -23.96 1.58 -3.08
C MET A 313 -25.30 1.30 -2.37
N ASP A 314 -26.43 1.67 -2.98
CA ASP A 314 -27.78 1.48 -2.43
C ASP A 314 -28.44 0.16 -2.89
N LEU A 315 -27.67 -0.81 -3.42
CA LEU A 315 -28.19 -2.07 -3.94
C LEU A 315 -28.85 -2.98 -2.89
N HIS A 316 -28.47 -2.81 -1.61
CA HIS A 316 -28.92 -3.66 -0.51
C HIS A 316 -29.78 -2.91 0.50
N ALA A 317 -30.73 -3.62 1.11
CA ALA A 317 -31.66 -3.04 2.09
C ALA A 317 -30.95 -2.58 3.39
N PRO A 318 -31.55 -1.67 4.17
CA PRO A 318 -31.01 -1.25 5.46
C PRO A 318 -30.64 -2.44 6.37
N GLY A 319 -29.49 -2.36 7.03
CA GLY A 319 -28.99 -3.40 7.96
C GLY A 319 -28.24 -4.57 7.31
N SER A 320 -28.13 -4.62 5.97
CA SER A 320 -27.47 -5.72 5.25
C SER A 320 -25.98 -5.49 4.96
N MET A 321 -25.48 -4.28 5.21
CA MET A 321 -24.07 -3.88 5.13
C MET A 321 -23.68 -3.24 6.47
N THR A 322 -23.09 -4.02 7.36
CA THR A 322 -22.69 -3.58 8.71
C THR A 322 -21.35 -4.20 9.09
N SER A 323 -20.53 -3.48 9.84
CA SER A 323 -19.41 -4.04 10.61
C SER A 323 -19.44 -3.46 12.03
N THR A 324 -19.02 -4.25 13.02
CA THR A 324 -19.16 -3.88 14.45
C THR A 324 -18.44 -2.58 14.81
N HIS A 325 -17.28 -2.35 14.19
CA HIS A 325 -16.46 -1.16 14.40
C HIS A 325 -16.57 -0.13 13.27
N SER A 326 -17.49 -0.33 12.31
CA SER A 326 -17.75 0.62 11.21
C SER A 326 -17.99 2.03 11.72
N GLY A 327 -17.20 2.99 11.24
CA GLY A 327 -17.38 4.39 11.57
C GLY A 327 -17.18 4.71 13.05
N ASN A 328 -16.25 4.02 13.73
CA ASN A 328 -15.86 4.33 15.11
C ASN A 328 -15.59 5.85 15.26
N PRO A 329 -16.22 6.54 16.23
CA PRO A 329 -16.13 8.00 16.34
C PRO A 329 -14.69 8.52 16.48
N VAL A 330 -13.86 7.84 17.28
CA VAL A 330 -12.45 8.21 17.49
C VAL A 330 -11.65 8.07 16.18
N CYS A 331 -11.86 6.97 15.46
CA CYS A 331 -11.23 6.79 14.15
C CYS A 331 -11.75 7.79 13.12
N CYS A 332 -13.04 8.15 13.16
CA CYS A 332 -13.64 9.15 12.26
C CYS A 332 -13.03 10.54 12.50
N ALA A 333 -12.87 10.94 13.76
CA ALA A 333 -12.22 12.19 14.14
C ALA A 333 -10.75 12.23 13.67
N ALA A 334 -10.02 11.13 13.86
CA ALA A 334 -8.65 11.00 13.36
C ALA A 334 -8.56 11.10 11.82
N ALA A 335 -9.46 10.42 11.11
CA ALA A 335 -9.52 10.47 9.64
C ALA A 335 -9.87 11.86 9.10
N LEU A 336 -10.81 12.54 9.74
CA LEU A 336 -11.15 13.91 9.37
C LEU A 336 -9.94 14.84 9.57
N ALA A 337 -9.27 14.77 10.73
CA ALA A 337 -8.08 15.57 11.00
C ALA A 337 -6.91 15.25 10.06
N SER A 338 -6.73 13.97 9.69
CA SER A 338 -5.74 13.53 8.70
C SER A 338 -6.02 14.13 7.33
N LEU A 339 -7.26 14.06 6.85
CA LEU A 339 -7.67 14.66 5.57
C LEU A 339 -7.45 16.18 5.57
N GLU A 340 -7.78 16.88 6.65
CA GLU A 340 -7.54 18.32 6.74
C GLU A 340 -6.05 18.67 6.76
N ALA A 341 -5.22 17.91 7.47
CA ALA A 341 -3.76 18.10 7.44
C ALA A 341 -3.22 17.93 6.01
N ILE A 342 -3.59 16.83 5.34
CA ILE A 342 -3.16 16.54 3.96
C ILE A 342 -3.48 17.69 3.00
N LEU A 343 -4.68 18.27 3.12
CA LEU A 343 -5.14 19.32 2.21
C LEU A 343 -4.61 20.70 2.58
N SER A 344 -4.66 21.08 3.86
CA SER A 344 -4.28 22.44 4.28
C SER A 344 -2.77 22.68 4.33
N GLU A 345 -1.97 21.62 4.46
CA GLU A 345 -0.51 21.69 4.48
C GLU A 345 0.13 21.34 3.12
N ASP A 346 -0.70 21.17 2.08
CA ASP A 346 -0.28 20.78 0.73
C ASP A 346 0.64 19.53 0.70
N LEU A 347 0.26 18.50 1.47
CA LEU A 347 1.04 17.26 1.51
C LEU A 347 0.98 16.50 0.19
N VAL A 348 -0.07 16.70 -0.60
CA VAL A 348 -0.19 16.16 -1.97
C VAL A 348 0.86 16.79 -2.87
N GLY A 349 0.97 18.13 -2.88
CA GLY A 349 1.99 18.84 -3.65
C GLY A 349 3.40 18.52 -3.14
N ASN A 350 3.59 18.38 -1.83
CA ASN A 350 4.88 17.93 -1.28
C ASN A 350 5.26 16.53 -1.77
N ALA A 351 4.30 15.59 -1.80
CA ALA A 351 4.53 14.25 -2.30
C ALA A 351 4.97 14.23 -3.77
N GLU A 352 4.40 15.10 -4.61
CA GLU A 352 4.84 15.27 -5.99
C GLU A 352 6.27 15.83 -6.06
N ARG A 353 6.55 16.96 -5.39
CA ARG A 353 7.86 17.63 -5.47
C ARG A 353 9.01 16.79 -4.90
N ILE A 354 8.83 16.26 -3.70
CA ILE A 354 9.87 15.47 -3.02
C ILE A 354 9.96 14.08 -3.66
N GLY A 355 8.84 13.51 -4.09
CA GLY A 355 8.79 12.28 -4.85
C GLY A 355 9.64 12.35 -6.12
N ASN A 356 9.44 13.38 -6.96
CA ASN A 356 10.21 13.57 -8.19
C ASN A 356 11.72 13.63 -7.90
N ARG A 357 12.11 14.37 -6.86
CA ARG A 357 13.51 14.44 -6.41
C ARG A 357 14.08 13.08 -6.00
N MET A 358 13.34 12.29 -5.23
CA MET A 358 13.78 10.94 -4.84
C MET A 358 13.86 10.01 -6.05
N HIS A 359 12.88 10.07 -6.95
CA HIS A 359 12.87 9.26 -8.17
C HIS A 359 14.05 9.58 -9.09
N GLU A 360 14.46 10.84 -9.24
CA GLU A 360 15.68 11.21 -9.97
C GLU A 360 16.92 10.50 -9.41
N GLY A 361 17.09 10.50 -8.08
CA GLY A 361 18.20 9.81 -7.43
C GLY A 361 18.12 8.29 -7.54
N LEU A 362 16.93 7.69 -7.42
CA LEU A 362 16.74 6.25 -7.58
C LEU A 362 17.01 5.80 -9.02
N GLN A 363 16.62 6.59 -10.03
CA GLN A 363 16.90 6.29 -11.43
C GLN A 363 18.40 6.42 -11.76
N ALA A 364 19.08 7.43 -11.21
CA ALA A 364 20.53 7.55 -11.32
C ALA A 364 21.23 6.33 -10.71
N LEU A 365 20.81 5.89 -9.52
CA LEU A 365 21.34 4.70 -8.86
C LEU A 365 21.11 3.42 -9.68
N ALA A 366 19.93 3.28 -10.30
CA ALA A 366 19.62 2.14 -11.16
C ALA A 366 20.53 2.09 -12.39
N ALA A 367 20.90 3.24 -12.96
CA ALA A 367 21.81 3.31 -14.11
C ALA A 367 23.25 2.87 -13.79
N GLU A 368 23.64 2.82 -12.51
CA GLU A 368 24.97 2.41 -12.06
C GLU A 368 25.06 0.93 -11.63
N HIS A 369 23.91 0.26 -11.48
CA HIS A 369 23.84 -1.08 -10.90
C HIS A 369 22.89 -2.00 -11.66
N ASP A 370 23.44 -2.90 -12.49
CA ASP A 370 22.67 -3.89 -13.27
C ASP A 370 21.76 -4.79 -12.43
N SER A 371 22.05 -4.94 -11.12
CA SER A 371 21.19 -5.67 -10.19
C SER A 371 19.85 -4.98 -9.90
N ILE A 372 19.71 -3.69 -10.23
CA ILE A 372 18.46 -2.95 -10.16
C ILE A 372 17.79 -3.06 -11.53
N ALA A 373 16.84 -3.99 -11.65
CA ALA A 373 16.17 -4.26 -12.92
C ALA A 373 15.14 -3.18 -13.30
N ALA A 374 14.52 -2.55 -12.29
CA ALA A 374 13.56 -1.48 -12.50
C ALA A 374 13.42 -0.58 -11.27
N VAL A 375 13.15 0.70 -11.51
CA VAL A 375 12.66 1.65 -10.51
C VAL A 375 11.30 2.15 -10.98
N MET A 376 10.26 1.88 -10.20
CA MET A 376 8.88 2.23 -10.51
C MET A 376 8.26 3.07 -9.40
N GLY A 377 7.15 3.75 -9.71
CA GLY A 377 6.37 4.53 -8.76
C GLY A 377 6.17 5.99 -9.20
N LYS A 378 5.47 6.74 -8.36
CA LYS A 378 5.16 8.17 -8.54
C LYS A 378 4.97 8.81 -7.18
N GLY A 379 5.31 10.10 -7.05
CA GLY A 379 5.20 10.80 -5.77
C GLY A 379 6.08 10.15 -4.70
N LEU A 380 5.58 10.04 -3.46
CA LEU A 380 6.34 9.40 -2.37
C LEU A 380 6.01 7.91 -2.27
N VAL A 381 6.01 7.20 -3.40
CA VAL A 381 6.03 5.75 -3.42
C VAL A 381 6.93 5.25 -4.54
N ALA A 382 7.88 4.39 -4.19
CA ALA A 382 8.78 3.74 -5.13
C ALA A 382 8.94 2.25 -4.84
N GLY A 383 9.21 1.48 -5.89
CA GLY A 383 9.72 0.11 -5.81
C GLY A 383 11.04 0.03 -6.55
N VAL A 384 12.10 -0.37 -5.86
CA VAL A 384 13.41 -0.69 -6.45
C VAL A 384 13.49 -2.20 -6.58
N VAL A 385 13.34 -2.69 -7.81
CA VAL A 385 13.23 -4.12 -8.12
C VAL A 385 14.63 -4.69 -8.32
N MET A 386 15.01 -5.59 -7.42
CA MET A 386 16.28 -6.31 -7.49
C MET A 386 16.11 -7.60 -8.27
N ALA A 387 16.99 -7.83 -9.23
CA ALA A 387 17.06 -9.08 -9.96
C ALA A 387 18.52 -9.49 -10.23
N ASP A 388 18.71 -10.78 -10.44
CA ASP A 388 19.95 -11.33 -10.94
C ASP A 388 20.17 -10.86 -12.40
N PRO A 389 21.28 -10.15 -12.73
CA PRO A 389 21.49 -9.57 -14.06
C PRO A 389 21.60 -10.60 -15.19
N GLU A 390 22.04 -11.83 -14.89
CA GLU A 390 22.25 -12.87 -15.90
C GLU A 390 20.96 -13.64 -16.19
N THR A 391 20.16 -13.89 -15.15
CA THR A 391 18.97 -14.75 -15.23
C THR A 391 17.65 -14.01 -15.19
N GLY A 392 17.64 -12.72 -14.81
CA GLY A 392 16.44 -11.90 -14.65
C GLY A 392 15.53 -12.33 -13.50
N ARG A 393 15.97 -13.30 -12.67
CA ARG A 393 15.17 -13.81 -11.54
C ARG A 393 15.16 -12.81 -10.39
N PRO A 394 14.04 -12.67 -9.65
CA PRO A 394 13.96 -11.74 -8.52
C PRO A 394 14.97 -12.08 -7.43
N ASP A 395 15.62 -11.06 -6.88
CA ASP A 395 16.68 -11.22 -5.90
C ASP A 395 16.30 -10.71 -4.52
N GLY A 396 15.46 -11.48 -3.83
CA GLY A 396 14.95 -11.11 -2.51
C GLY A 396 16.00 -11.10 -1.40
N ALA A 397 17.11 -11.83 -1.57
CA ALA A 397 18.20 -11.80 -0.59
C ALA A 397 19.01 -10.50 -0.70
N LEU A 398 19.23 -9.98 -1.91
CA LEU A 398 19.89 -8.68 -2.11
C LEU A 398 18.99 -7.56 -1.59
N ALA A 399 17.70 -7.58 -1.93
CA ALA A 399 16.73 -6.62 -1.42
C ALA A 399 16.71 -6.59 0.12
N ALA A 400 16.80 -7.75 0.78
CA ALA A 400 16.81 -7.85 2.23
C ALA A 400 18.10 -7.29 2.86
N ASP A 401 19.26 -7.53 2.24
CA ASP A 401 20.54 -6.98 2.69
C ASP A 401 20.59 -5.46 2.54
N ILE A 402 20.05 -4.92 1.43
CA ILE A 402 19.90 -3.47 1.22
C ILE A 402 19.04 -2.86 2.32
N VAL A 403 17.88 -3.43 2.61
CA VAL A 403 17.01 -2.98 3.72
C VAL A 403 17.75 -3.00 5.05
N TRP A 404 18.50 -4.07 5.34
CA TRP A 404 19.27 -4.17 6.57
C TRP A 404 20.36 -3.09 6.68
N ARG A 405 21.09 -2.84 5.61
CA ARG A 405 22.13 -1.80 5.57
C ARG A 405 21.56 -0.39 5.64
N ALA A 406 20.41 -0.14 5.01
CA ALA A 406 19.70 1.14 5.12
C ALA A 406 19.34 1.43 6.58
N LEU A 407 18.86 0.43 7.32
CA LEU A 407 18.56 0.54 8.76
C LEU A 407 19.80 0.85 9.59
N GLN A 408 20.92 0.19 9.31
CA GLN A 408 22.21 0.47 9.94
C GLN A 408 22.71 1.89 9.67
N LYS A 409 22.27 2.48 8.56
CA LYS A 409 22.54 3.87 8.19
C LYS A 409 21.41 4.82 8.59
N GLY A 410 20.47 4.43 9.44
CA GLY A 410 19.46 5.38 9.94
C GLY A 410 18.31 5.69 8.98
N VAL A 411 18.05 4.81 8.00
CA VAL A 411 16.85 4.86 7.14
C VAL A 411 15.97 3.64 7.46
N LEU A 412 14.76 3.89 7.95
CA LEU A 412 13.83 2.84 8.37
C LEU A 412 13.04 2.32 7.19
N MET A 413 13.04 1.00 7.01
CA MET A 413 12.29 0.31 5.97
C MET A 413 11.65 -0.95 6.55
N PHE A 414 10.55 -1.39 5.94
CA PHE A 414 10.00 -2.72 6.19
C PHE A 414 10.65 -3.75 5.25
N SER A 415 10.42 -5.03 5.51
CA SER A 415 10.97 -6.10 4.70
C SER A 415 10.58 -5.98 3.22
N PRO A 416 11.46 -6.42 2.30
CA PRO A 416 11.15 -6.44 0.88
C PRO A 416 9.82 -7.14 0.56
N VAL A 417 9.16 -6.63 -0.49
CA VAL A 417 7.89 -7.14 -1.01
C VAL A 417 8.06 -7.48 -2.49
N GLY A 418 6.95 -7.57 -3.23
CA GLY A 418 6.98 -7.87 -4.67
C GLY A 418 7.25 -9.34 -4.96
N PHE A 419 7.31 -9.66 -6.25
CA PHE A 419 7.52 -11.03 -6.72
C PHE A 419 8.89 -11.56 -6.24
N GLY A 420 8.90 -12.75 -5.65
CA GLY A 420 10.10 -13.34 -5.05
C GLY A 420 10.68 -12.59 -3.84
N GLY A 421 9.98 -11.56 -3.33
CA GLY A 421 10.53 -10.65 -2.32
C GLY A 421 11.64 -9.75 -2.84
N GLY A 422 11.74 -9.58 -4.17
CA GLY A 422 12.83 -8.85 -4.82
C GLY A 422 12.73 -7.33 -4.76
N THR A 423 11.67 -6.76 -4.17
CA THR A 423 11.43 -5.31 -4.27
C THR A 423 11.63 -4.60 -2.94
N VAL A 424 12.58 -3.67 -2.93
CA VAL A 424 12.75 -2.71 -1.83
C VAL A 424 11.72 -1.60 -2.01
N LYS A 425 10.75 -1.54 -1.09
CA LYS A 425 9.64 -0.59 -1.16
C LYS A 425 9.94 0.68 -0.36
N ILE A 426 9.74 1.82 -0.98
CA ILE A 426 9.97 3.15 -0.42
C ILE A 426 8.63 3.87 -0.34
N ALA A 427 8.25 4.32 0.85
CA ALA A 427 7.03 5.07 1.10
C ALA A 427 7.15 5.92 2.39
N PRO A 428 7.96 6.99 2.39
CA PRO A 428 8.08 7.88 3.56
C PRO A 428 6.79 8.67 3.83
N PRO A 429 6.54 9.18 5.04
CA PRO A 429 5.44 10.10 5.28
C PRO A 429 5.44 11.30 4.34
N LEU A 430 4.25 11.84 3.99
CA LEU A 430 4.15 12.90 2.98
C LEU A 430 4.70 14.25 3.44
N CYS A 431 4.96 14.38 4.75
CA CYS A 431 5.65 15.52 5.35
C CYS A 431 7.20 15.44 5.27
N LEU A 432 7.77 14.47 4.54
CA LEU A 432 9.22 14.37 4.35
C LEU A 432 9.76 15.67 3.73
N THR A 433 10.83 16.22 4.31
CA THR A 433 11.47 17.45 3.82
C THR A 433 12.48 17.13 2.72
N ALA A 434 12.87 18.15 1.93
CA ALA A 434 13.92 17.99 0.92
C ALA A 434 15.27 17.58 1.54
N GLU A 435 15.62 18.18 2.69
CA GLU A 435 16.86 17.85 3.42
C GLU A 435 16.85 16.39 3.90
N ALA A 436 15.74 15.92 4.47
CA ALA A 436 15.58 14.53 4.88
C ALA A 436 15.62 13.57 3.68
N ALA A 437 15.00 13.94 2.56
CA ALA A 437 15.05 13.16 1.33
C ALA A 437 16.49 13.04 0.81
N ASP A 438 17.24 14.14 0.73
CA ASP A 438 18.64 14.11 0.29
C ASP A 438 19.53 13.26 1.18
N GLU A 439 19.44 13.47 2.49
CA GLU A 439 20.28 12.76 3.45
C GLU A 439 19.99 11.26 3.46
N SER A 440 18.71 10.88 3.43
CA SER A 440 18.30 9.47 3.41
C SER A 440 18.59 8.81 2.07
N MET A 441 18.47 9.52 0.95
CA MET A 441 18.87 9.02 -0.37
C MET A 441 20.36 8.68 -0.42
N GLY A 442 21.24 9.56 0.07
CA GLY A 442 22.67 9.28 0.14
C GLY A 442 23.01 8.09 1.06
N ALA A 443 22.26 7.91 2.16
CA ALA A 443 22.40 6.73 3.02
C ALA A 443 21.94 5.45 2.32
N PHE A 444 20.86 5.52 1.54
CA PHE A 444 20.33 4.40 0.77
C PHE A 444 21.26 3.99 -0.37
N GLU A 445 21.80 4.94 -1.12
CA GLU A 445 22.81 4.71 -2.15
C GLU A 445 24.01 3.93 -1.59
N GLN A 446 24.55 4.35 -0.45
CA GLN A 446 25.63 3.62 0.21
C GLN A 446 25.22 2.19 0.62
N ALA A 447 23.98 2.00 1.07
CA ALA A 447 23.46 0.68 1.42
C ALA A 447 23.42 -0.25 0.19
N VAL A 448 22.99 0.27 -0.96
CA VAL A 448 22.99 -0.45 -2.24
C VAL A 448 24.41 -0.79 -2.68
N GLN A 449 25.31 0.20 -2.73
CA GLN A 449 26.70 0.00 -3.14
C GLN A 449 27.40 -1.07 -2.29
N GLU A 450 27.25 -1.02 -0.97
CA GLU A 450 27.84 -2.00 -0.08
C GLU A 450 27.23 -3.41 -0.23
N ALA A 451 25.91 -3.51 -0.43
CA ALA A 451 25.24 -4.80 -0.61
C ALA A 451 25.67 -5.47 -1.93
N VAL A 452 25.72 -4.69 -3.01
CA VAL A 452 26.16 -5.15 -4.33
C VAL A 452 27.64 -5.56 -4.29
N ALA A 453 28.51 -4.75 -3.69
CA ALA A 453 29.92 -5.07 -3.55
C ALA A 453 30.17 -6.33 -2.71
N ALA A 454 29.42 -6.53 -1.61
CA ALA A 454 29.54 -7.73 -0.78
C ALA A 454 29.20 -9.01 -1.56
N ARG A 455 28.25 -8.94 -2.49
CA ARG A 455 27.90 -10.07 -3.36
C ARG A 455 28.95 -10.39 -4.40
N ALA A 456 29.60 -9.39 -4.99
CA ALA A 456 30.66 -9.61 -5.96
C ALA A 456 31.88 -10.36 -5.36
N VAL A 457 32.07 -10.28 -4.05
CA VAL A 457 33.17 -10.92 -3.32
C VAL A 457 32.79 -12.29 -2.75
N ALA A 458 31.50 -12.61 -2.62
CA ALA A 458 31.05 -13.93 -2.20
C ALA A 458 31.34 -14.95 -3.31
N PRO A 459 32.07 -16.06 -3.04
CA PRO A 459 32.25 -17.10 -4.03
C PRO A 459 30.86 -17.61 -4.45
N ALA A 460 30.66 -17.83 -5.76
CA ALA A 460 29.48 -18.52 -6.25
C ALA A 460 29.44 -19.92 -5.60
N THR A 461 28.70 -20.06 -4.50
CA THR A 461 28.45 -21.35 -3.88
C THR A 461 27.52 -22.09 -4.83
N ALA A 462 28.09 -23.08 -5.52
CA ALA A 462 27.44 -23.98 -6.47
C ALA A 462 26.36 -24.85 -5.83
#